data_AF-A0A933UZH9-F1
#
_entry.id   AF-A0A933UZH9-F1
#
_cell.length_a   1.000
_cell.length_b   1.000
_cell.length_c   1.000
_cell.angle_alpha   90.00
_cell.angle_beta   90.00
_cell.angle_gamma   90.00
#
_symmetry.space_group_name_H-M   'P 1'
#
loop_
_entity.id
_entity.type
_entity.pdbx_description
1 polymer ?
#
loop_
_entity_poly.entity_id
_entity_poly.type
_entity_poly.pdbx_seq_one_letter_code
_entity_poly.pdbx_strand_id
1 'polypeptide(L)'
;MTCRKAAVLLDRYATDELSAHERSQVALHLDGCDACTRTLAGIKTLRGVIVSARTETAPPVLPKTRPEQRMRFSSLRLPHYLSAAAVAAAAVILVMVLPSRMNERLPQWFNDTTRIKGTNAIYIYLKNGESQTLLTNGTFARKGDVFQIAYIVHRGRYGVLFSIDGRGGVTLHHPQSAGESSELAQNRETCLNRANELDDAPRYEKFYLAVSAKAMDAASVVVVAKKAAQDRTRDIDTSVISALSNCTVTTFTLRKP
;
A
#
# COMPACT_ATOMS: atom_id res chain seq x y z
N MET A 1 29.69 15.93 25.96
CA MET A 1 28.88 15.72 24.72
C MET A 1 27.68 16.65 24.73
N THR A 2 27.10 16.97 23.58
CA THR A 2 25.91 17.83 23.49
C THR A 2 24.61 17.01 23.57
N CYS A 3 23.51 17.64 24.00
CA CYS A 3 22.20 16.98 24.08
C CYS A 3 21.76 16.40 22.73
N ARG A 4 22.05 17.09 21.61
CA ARG A 4 21.74 16.61 20.26
C ARG A 4 22.46 15.29 19.94
N LYS A 5 23.73 15.17 20.32
CA LYS A 5 24.51 13.94 20.10
C LYS A 5 24.06 12.82 21.04
N ALA A 6 23.78 13.14 22.30
CA ALA A 6 23.26 12.18 23.27
C ALA A 6 21.90 11.62 22.83
N ALA A 7 20.98 12.47 22.36
CA ALA A 7 19.64 12.08 21.92
C ALA A 7 19.64 10.99 20.84
N VAL A 8 20.58 11.05 19.89
CA VAL A 8 20.73 10.04 18.82
C VAL A 8 21.22 8.70 19.37
N LEU A 9 21.95 8.71 20.50
CA LEU A 9 22.53 7.51 21.10
C LEU A 9 21.62 6.87 22.17
N LEU A 10 20.53 7.51 22.59
CA LEU A 10 19.68 7.01 23.69
C LEU A 10 18.99 5.67 23.38
N ASP A 11 18.55 5.45 22.14
CA ASP A 11 17.91 4.19 21.75
C ASP A 11 18.91 3.02 21.79
N ARG A 12 20.10 3.23 21.23
CA ARG A 12 21.23 2.29 21.28
C ARG A 12 21.76 2.05 22.70
N TYR A 13 21.71 3.09 23.55
CA TYR A 13 22.02 2.97 24.97
C TYR A 13 21.00 2.07 25.69
N ALA A 14 19.72 2.19 25.34
CA ALA A 14 18.63 1.38 25.90
C ALA A 14 18.64 -0.09 25.43
N THR A 15 19.19 -0.39 24.25
CA THR A 15 19.38 -1.76 23.71
C THR A 15 20.70 -2.42 24.12
N ASP A 16 21.59 -1.70 24.79
CA ASP A 16 22.95 -2.16 25.10
C ASP A 16 23.85 -2.40 23.87
N GLU A 17 23.65 -1.62 22.80
CA GLU A 17 24.38 -1.73 21.51
C GLU A 17 25.49 -0.68 21.35
N LEU A 18 25.88 0.00 22.43
CA LEU A 18 26.94 1.00 22.44
C LEU A 18 28.28 0.38 22.86
N SER A 19 29.38 0.89 22.29
CA SER A 19 30.71 0.56 22.79
C SER A 19 30.90 1.06 24.23
N ALA A 20 31.81 0.45 24.99
CA ALA A 20 32.07 0.83 26.39
C ALA A 20 32.39 2.33 26.57
N HIS A 21 33.12 2.91 25.61
CA HIS A 21 33.46 4.34 25.61
C HIS A 21 32.25 5.23 25.29
N GLU A 22 31.39 4.86 24.34
CA GLU A 22 30.17 5.63 24.06
C GLU A 22 29.17 5.55 25.21
N ARG A 23 29.09 4.37 25.85
CA ARG A 23 28.23 4.15 27.01
C ARG A 23 28.63 5.01 28.20
N SER A 24 29.92 5.09 28.50
CA SER A 24 30.42 5.94 29.60
C SER A 24 30.19 7.43 29.32
N GLN A 25 30.36 7.86 28.07
CA GLN A 25 30.00 9.22 27.68
C GLN A 25 28.51 9.45 27.91
N VAL A 26 27.62 8.67 27.32
CA VAL A 26 26.17 8.88 27.47
C VAL A 26 25.74 8.88 28.95
N ALA A 27 26.29 7.97 29.77
CA ALA A 27 26.04 7.94 31.21
C ALA A 27 26.42 9.26 31.91
N LEU A 28 27.65 9.76 31.67
CA LEU A 28 28.10 11.05 32.22
C LEU A 28 27.22 12.24 31.81
N HIS A 29 26.58 12.19 30.63
CA HIS A 29 25.63 13.23 30.23
C HIS A 29 24.27 13.10 30.91
N LEU A 30 23.79 11.88 31.10
CA LEU A 30 22.52 11.62 31.78
C LEU A 30 22.55 12.06 33.24
N ASP A 31 23.71 11.96 33.90
CA ASP A 31 23.91 12.47 35.27
C ASP A 31 23.74 13.99 35.39
N GLY A 32 23.89 14.74 34.29
CA GLY A 32 23.82 16.20 34.27
C GLY A 32 22.67 16.79 33.43
N CYS A 33 21.78 15.97 32.86
CA CYS A 33 20.77 16.45 31.91
C CYS A 33 19.40 15.78 32.11
N ASP A 34 18.53 16.46 32.86
CA ASP A 34 17.17 15.99 33.14
C ASP A 34 16.32 15.77 31.88
N ALA A 35 16.56 16.53 30.82
CA ALA A 35 15.82 16.40 29.57
C ALA A 35 16.13 15.05 28.90
N CYS A 36 17.41 14.67 28.79
CA CYS A 36 17.80 13.40 28.20
C CYS A 36 17.43 12.21 29.09
N THR A 37 17.47 12.37 30.42
CA THR A 37 17.01 11.35 31.37
C THR A 37 15.52 11.07 31.22
N ARG A 38 14.69 12.11 31.07
CA ARG A 38 13.25 11.95 30.77
C ARG A 38 13.00 11.26 29.43
N THR A 39 13.76 11.62 28.38
CA THR A 39 13.65 10.95 27.08
C THR A 39 14.00 9.46 27.18
N LEU A 40 15.07 9.10 27.88
CA LEU A 40 15.47 7.71 28.08
C LEU A 40 14.40 6.92 28.86
N ALA A 41 13.81 7.53 29.89
CA ALA A 41 12.71 6.91 30.63
C ALA A 41 11.51 6.60 29.72
N GLY A 42 11.12 7.55 28.86
CA GLY A 42 10.05 7.35 27.87
C GLY A 42 10.33 6.20 26.90
N ILE A 43 11.57 6.08 26.40
CA ILE A 43 11.98 4.96 25.54
C ILE A 43 11.83 3.62 26.27
N LYS A 44 12.28 3.54 27.53
CA LYS A 44 12.18 2.30 28.34
C LYS A 44 10.72 1.94 28.63
N THR A 45 9.87 2.91 28.94
CA THR A 45 8.43 2.69 29.16
C THR A 45 7.74 2.11 27.93
N LEU A 46 7.96 2.70 26.75
CA LEU A 46 7.39 2.21 25.49
C LEU A 46 7.81 0.76 25.20
N ARG A 47 9.08 0.43 25.43
CA ARG A 47 9.58 -0.95 25.26
C ARG A 47 8.93 -1.93 26.24
N GLY A 48 8.75 -1.53 27.50
CA GLY A 48 8.05 -2.35 28.50
C GLY A 48 6.64 -2.73 28.03
N VAL A 49 5.90 -1.77 27.46
CA VAL A 49 4.56 -2.01 26.90
C VAL A 49 4.61 -3.02 25.75
N ILE A 50 5.53 -2.87 24.80
CA ILE A 50 5.68 -3.80 23.66
C ILE A 50 6.02 -5.23 24.14
N VAL A 51 6.91 -5.36 25.12
CA VAL A 51 7.30 -6.68 25.66
C VAL A 51 6.11 -7.32 26.38
N SER A 52 5.34 -6.55 27.16
CA SER A 52 4.12 -7.06 27.82
C SER A 52 2.99 -7.42 26.86
N ALA A 53 2.93 -6.81 25.68
CA ALA A 53 1.95 -7.17 24.65
C ALA A 53 2.29 -8.50 23.95
N ARG A 54 3.52 -9.02 24.10
CA ARG A 54 3.99 -10.24 23.43
C ARG A 54 3.77 -11.53 24.22
N THR A 55 3.09 -11.48 25.38
CA THR A 55 2.81 -12.67 26.20
C THR A 55 1.56 -13.44 25.77
N GLU A 56 0.94 -13.11 24.65
CA GLU A 56 0.07 -14.08 23.97
C GLU A 56 0.96 -15.08 23.23
N THR A 57 1.14 -16.24 23.87
CA THR A 57 1.80 -17.41 23.31
C THR A 57 1.45 -17.58 21.83
N ALA A 58 2.47 -17.63 20.98
CA ALA A 58 2.31 -17.96 19.57
C ALA A 58 1.38 -19.18 19.46
N PRO A 59 0.33 -19.12 18.61
CA PRO A 59 -0.56 -20.25 18.45
C PRO A 59 0.25 -21.49 18.10
N PRO A 60 -0.08 -22.68 18.64
CA PRO A 60 0.64 -23.90 18.33
C PRO A 60 0.66 -24.06 16.81
N VAL A 61 1.86 -24.17 16.24
CA VAL A 61 2.04 -24.50 14.83
C VAL A 61 1.37 -25.85 14.62
N LEU A 62 0.16 -25.85 14.06
CA LEU A 62 -0.53 -27.07 13.71
C LEU A 62 0.38 -27.85 12.74
N PRO A 63 0.76 -29.10 13.07
CA PRO A 63 1.48 -29.92 12.12
C PRO A 63 0.61 -30.04 10.86
N LYS A 64 1.20 -29.81 9.69
CA LYS A 64 0.58 -30.06 8.39
C LYS A 64 0.36 -31.57 8.23
N THR A 65 -0.67 -32.11 8.88
CA THR A 65 -1.19 -33.43 8.55
C THR A 65 -1.88 -33.31 7.20
N ARG A 66 -1.22 -33.84 6.18
CA ARG A 66 -1.78 -34.05 4.84
C ARG A 66 -2.83 -35.16 4.99
N PRO A 67 -4.14 -34.91 4.90
CA PRO A 67 -5.08 -36.00 4.94
C PRO A 67 -4.98 -36.70 3.59
N GLU A 68 -4.31 -37.86 3.56
CA GLU A 68 -4.47 -38.82 2.47
C GLU A 68 -5.87 -39.44 2.57
N GLN A 69 -6.91 -38.65 2.29
CA GLN A 69 -8.23 -39.18 2.01
C GLN A 69 -8.22 -39.70 0.57
N ARG A 70 -7.73 -40.94 0.45
CA ARG A 70 -7.97 -41.80 -0.71
C ARG A 70 -9.47 -42.11 -0.75
N MET A 71 -10.26 -41.22 -1.34
CA MET A 71 -11.68 -41.51 -1.63
C MET A 71 -11.74 -42.71 -2.56
N ARG A 72 -12.12 -43.86 -2.01
CA ARG A 72 -12.60 -45.02 -2.78
C ARG A 72 -13.94 -44.63 -3.38
N PHE A 73 -13.94 -44.17 -4.61
CA PHE A 73 -15.15 -44.10 -5.42
C PHE A 73 -15.55 -45.52 -5.82
N SER A 74 -16.71 -45.98 -5.36
CA SER A 74 -17.27 -47.24 -5.83
C SER A 74 -17.71 -47.04 -7.29
N SER A 75 -17.22 -47.87 -8.19
CA SER A 75 -17.50 -47.76 -9.61
C SER A 75 -18.88 -48.36 -9.90
N LEU A 76 -19.93 -47.53 -9.92
CA LEU A 76 -21.15 -47.90 -10.62
C LEU A 76 -20.93 -47.73 -12.13
N ARG A 77 -20.92 -48.85 -12.86
CA ARG A 77 -20.84 -48.87 -14.31
C ARG A 77 -22.20 -48.45 -14.89
N LEU A 78 -22.30 -47.22 -15.36
CA LEU A 78 -23.45 -46.71 -16.11
C LEU A 78 -23.07 -46.51 -17.59
N PRO A 79 -23.92 -46.90 -18.56
CA PRO A 79 -23.60 -46.91 -19.99
C PRO A 79 -23.21 -45.52 -20.53
N HIS A 80 -22.10 -45.47 -21.28
CA HIS A 80 -21.34 -44.26 -21.64
C HIS A 80 -21.98 -43.35 -22.72
N TYR A 81 -23.20 -43.62 -23.18
CA TYR A 81 -23.82 -42.86 -24.27
C TYR A 81 -24.84 -41.80 -23.80
N LEU A 82 -25.20 -41.78 -22.51
CA LEU A 82 -26.10 -40.76 -21.94
C LEU A 82 -25.36 -39.63 -21.19
N SER A 83 -24.03 -39.69 -21.08
CA SER A 83 -23.24 -38.76 -20.27
C SER A 83 -22.71 -37.54 -21.03
N ALA A 84 -22.61 -37.58 -22.36
CA ALA A 84 -22.01 -36.46 -23.11
C ALA A 84 -22.91 -35.21 -23.14
N ALA A 85 -24.22 -35.37 -23.36
CA ALA A 85 -25.16 -34.25 -23.44
C ALA A 85 -25.51 -33.65 -22.07
N ALA A 86 -25.64 -34.49 -21.03
CA ALA A 86 -25.97 -34.04 -19.68
C ALA A 86 -24.81 -33.32 -18.98
N VAL A 87 -23.56 -33.75 -19.23
CA VAL A 87 -22.37 -33.07 -18.67
C VAL A 87 -22.13 -31.70 -19.33
N ALA A 88 -22.40 -31.57 -20.63
CA ALA A 88 -22.27 -30.29 -21.33
C ALA A 88 -23.29 -29.25 -20.83
N ALA A 89 -24.56 -29.65 -20.63
CA ALA A 89 -25.59 -28.74 -20.13
C ALA A 89 -25.34 -28.29 -18.68
N ALA A 90 -24.88 -29.19 -17.81
CA ALA A 90 -24.53 -28.86 -16.42
C ALA A 90 -23.30 -27.94 -16.33
N ALA A 91 -22.31 -28.11 -17.22
CA ALA A 91 -21.12 -27.26 -17.27
C ALA A 91 -21.44 -25.82 -17.69
N VAL A 92 -22.35 -25.61 -18.64
CA VAL A 92 -22.77 -24.27 -19.09
C VAL A 92 -23.56 -23.54 -18.00
N ILE A 93 -24.46 -24.23 -17.30
CA ILE A 93 -25.22 -23.64 -16.18
C ILE A 93 -24.27 -23.30 -15.01
N LEU A 94 -23.28 -24.14 -14.72
CA LEU A 94 -22.29 -23.87 -13.69
C LEU A 94 -21.44 -22.62 -14.02
N VAL A 95 -21.08 -22.41 -15.30
CA VAL A 95 -20.35 -21.21 -15.74
C VAL A 95 -21.22 -19.96 -15.73
N MET A 96 -22.53 -20.06 -16.03
CA MET A 96 -23.45 -18.92 -15.98
C MET A 96 -23.97 -18.57 -14.58
N VAL A 97 -24.04 -19.54 -13.66
CA VAL A 97 -24.58 -19.35 -12.29
C VAL A 97 -23.48 -19.15 -11.25
N LEU A 98 -22.18 -19.34 -11.57
CA LEU A 98 -21.12 -18.82 -10.71
C LEU A 98 -21.08 -17.29 -10.88
N PRO A 99 -21.55 -16.48 -9.90
CA PRO A 99 -21.14 -15.10 -9.86
C PRO A 99 -19.62 -15.11 -9.84
N SER A 100 -19.02 -14.16 -10.56
CA SER A 100 -17.59 -13.92 -10.72
C SER A 100 -16.86 -13.79 -9.36
N ARG A 101 -16.75 -14.90 -8.62
CA ARG A 101 -16.06 -15.05 -7.33
C ARG A 101 -14.64 -15.55 -7.54
N MET A 102 -14.07 -15.28 -8.72
CA MET A 102 -12.65 -15.41 -8.98
C MET A 102 -12.07 -13.99 -9.05
N ASN A 103 -11.89 -13.36 -7.88
CA ASN A 103 -10.60 -12.80 -7.44
C ASN A 103 -10.78 -11.88 -6.21
N GLU A 104 -11.39 -12.38 -5.13
CA GLU A 104 -11.28 -11.78 -3.80
C GLU A 104 -10.40 -12.63 -2.88
N ARG A 105 -9.29 -13.16 -3.39
CA ARG A 105 -8.16 -13.46 -2.51
C ARG A 105 -7.37 -12.17 -2.32
N LEU A 106 -7.98 -11.21 -1.62
CA LEU A 106 -7.19 -10.18 -0.94
C LEU A 106 -6.27 -10.91 0.03
N PRO A 107 -4.94 -10.76 -0.07
CA PRO A 107 -4.02 -11.34 0.90
C PRO A 107 -4.39 -10.91 2.33
N GLN A 108 -4.31 -11.82 3.30
CA GLN A 108 -4.73 -11.55 4.69
C GLN A 108 -3.83 -10.54 5.43
N TRP A 109 -2.68 -10.16 4.86
CA TRP A 109 -1.71 -9.25 5.49
C TRP A 109 -2.03 -7.75 5.29
N PHE A 110 -3.16 -7.43 4.66
CA PHE A 110 -3.61 -6.05 4.39
C PHE A 110 -4.08 -5.26 5.63
N ASN A 111 -4.08 -5.85 6.83
CA ASN A 111 -4.67 -5.23 8.04
C ASN A 111 -3.67 -4.63 9.03
N ASP A 112 -2.36 -4.64 8.76
CA ASP A 112 -1.36 -4.16 9.74
C ASP A 112 -0.49 -3.01 9.20
N THR A 113 -1.14 -1.98 8.68
CA THR A 113 -0.55 -0.64 8.67
C THR A 113 -1.22 0.17 9.78
N THR A 114 -0.41 0.67 10.71
CA THR A 114 -0.86 1.58 11.76
C THR A 114 -1.54 2.80 11.11
N ARG A 115 -2.88 2.77 11.15
CA ARG A 115 -3.77 3.69 10.46
C ARG A 115 -3.81 5.04 11.16
N ILE A 116 -3.30 6.08 10.51
CA ILE A 116 -3.58 7.46 10.89
C ILE A 116 -5.04 7.75 10.49
N LYS A 117 -5.92 7.92 11.48
CA LYS A 117 -7.34 8.18 11.26
C LYS A 117 -7.51 9.55 10.57
N GLY A 118 -8.18 9.61 9.42
CA GLY A 118 -8.83 10.82 8.92
C GLY A 118 -8.23 11.54 7.71
N THR A 119 -7.27 10.96 6.99
CA THR A 119 -6.70 11.57 5.75
C THR A 119 -6.70 10.60 4.58
N ASN A 120 -6.97 11.11 3.37
CA ASN A 120 -6.91 10.31 2.16
C ASN A 120 -5.46 9.88 1.91
N ALA A 121 -5.23 8.61 1.57
CA ALA A 121 -3.89 8.08 1.34
C ALA A 121 -3.81 7.24 0.06
N ILE A 122 -2.60 7.21 -0.52
CA ILE A 122 -2.22 6.34 -1.63
C ILE A 122 -1.19 5.37 -1.07
N TYR A 123 -1.38 4.08 -1.36
CA TYR A 123 -0.45 3.01 -1.02
C TYR A 123 0.07 2.39 -2.32
N ILE A 124 1.38 2.12 -2.36
CA ILE A 124 2.02 1.45 -3.48
C ILE A 124 2.72 0.20 -2.96
N TYR A 125 2.34 -0.95 -3.52
CA TYR A 125 2.91 -2.24 -3.16
C TYR A 125 3.79 -2.74 -4.31
N LEU A 126 5.09 -2.88 -4.06
CA LEU A 126 6.01 -3.50 -5.02
C LEU A 126 5.83 -5.02 -4.99
N LYS A 127 5.69 -5.64 -6.17
CA LYS A 127 5.58 -7.08 -6.32
C LYS A 127 6.96 -7.72 -6.42
N ASN A 128 7.29 -8.57 -5.45
CA ASN A 128 8.54 -9.33 -5.37
C ASN A 128 8.21 -10.83 -5.41
N GLY A 129 8.03 -11.37 -6.61
CA GLY A 129 7.58 -12.76 -6.80
C GLY A 129 6.17 -13.00 -6.27
N GLU A 130 6.03 -13.86 -5.26
CA GLU A 130 4.77 -14.12 -4.55
C GLU A 130 4.48 -13.12 -3.42
N SER A 131 5.46 -12.30 -3.04
CA SER A 131 5.33 -11.33 -1.95
C SER A 131 5.06 -9.91 -2.46
N GLN A 132 4.46 -9.08 -1.62
CA GLN A 132 4.24 -7.66 -1.88
C GLN A 132 4.85 -6.84 -0.75
N THR A 133 5.56 -5.77 -1.08
CA THR A 133 6.20 -4.87 -0.10
C THR A 133 5.59 -3.48 -0.23
N LEU A 134 5.00 -2.96 0.84
CA LEU A 134 4.51 -1.58 0.88
C LEU A 134 5.69 -0.61 0.78
N LEU A 135 5.62 0.31 -0.17
CA LEU A 135 6.62 1.34 -0.38
C LEU A 135 6.29 2.59 0.43
N THR A 136 7.34 3.21 0.99
CA THR A 136 7.24 4.55 1.59
C THR A 136 7.31 5.63 0.51
N ASN A 137 6.62 6.75 0.71
CA ASN A 137 6.70 7.91 -0.19
C ASN A 137 8.16 8.41 -0.31
N GLY A 138 8.62 8.64 -1.53
CA GLY A 138 9.99 9.04 -1.87
C GLY A 138 10.97 7.88 -2.06
N THR A 139 10.51 6.62 -1.92
CA THR A 139 11.33 5.42 -2.18
C THR A 139 11.83 5.40 -3.62
N PHE A 140 13.05 4.89 -3.81
CA PHE A 140 13.63 4.68 -5.13
C PHE A 140 13.09 3.41 -5.77
N ALA A 141 12.64 3.50 -7.01
CA ALA A 141 12.14 2.39 -7.80
C ALA A 141 12.88 2.32 -9.15
N ARG A 142 12.93 1.13 -9.73
CA ARG A 142 13.67 0.83 -10.96
C ARG A 142 12.73 0.56 -12.12
N LYS A 143 13.23 0.73 -13.33
CA LYS A 143 12.56 0.26 -14.55
C LYS A 143 12.25 -1.24 -14.41
N GLY A 144 11.04 -1.63 -14.79
CA GLY A 144 10.59 -3.02 -14.74
C GLY A 144 10.02 -3.46 -13.39
N ASP A 145 10.11 -2.62 -12.35
CA ASP A 145 9.42 -2.87 -11.09
C ASP A 145 7.91 -2.89 -11.33
N VAL A 146 7.27 -3.98 -10.92
CA VAL A 146 5.80 -4.13 -11.02
C VAL A 146 5.18 -3.77 -9.69
N PHE A 147 4.27 -2.80 -9.67
CA PHE A 147 3.61 -2.34 -8.47
C PHE A 147 2.08 -2.40 -8.59
N GLN A 148 1.42 -2.50 -7.45
CA GLN A 148 -0.02 -2.41 -7.32
C GLN A 148 -0.37 -1.17 -6.50
N ILE A 149 -1.39 -0.43 -6.93
CA ILE A 149 -1.84 0.79 -6.26
C ILE A 149 -3.08 0.49 -5.44
N ALA A 150 -3.14 1.03 -4.23
CA ALA A 150 -4.35 1.10 -3.43
C ALA A 150 -4.58 2.53 -2.94
N TYR A 151 -5.82 2.83 -2.55
CA TYR A 151 -6.18 4.09 -1.94
C TYR A 151 -7.12 3.90 -0.77
N ILE A 152 -7.15 4.88 0.12
CA ILE A 152 -8.22 5.06 1.10
C ILE A 152 -8.73 6.49 1.03
N VAL A 153 -10.05 6.64 1.02
CA VAL A 153 -10.72 7.95 1.04
C VAL A 153 -11.71 8.01 2.19
N HIS A 154 -11.62 9.07 2.99
CA HIS A 154 -12.50 9.28 4.14
C HIS A 154 -13.63 10.27 3.86
N ARG A 155 -13.38 11.27 3.02
CA ARG A 155 -14.36 12.29 2.63
C ARG A 155 -14.30 12.53 1.12
N GLY A 156 -15.46 12.75 0.53
CA GLY A 156 -15.64 12.86 -0.92
C GLY A 156 -16.12 11.53 -1.51
N ARG A 157 -16.94 11.63 -2.56
CA ARG A 157 -17.63 10.49 -3.17
C ARG A 157 -17.02 10.11 -4.52
N TYR A 158 -16.35 11.06 -5.16
CA TYR A 158 -15.76 10.88 -6.47
C TYR A 158 -14.29 11.20 -6.42
N GLY A 159 -13.50 10.53 -7.25
CA GLY A 159 -12.11 10.87 -7.42
C GLY A 159 -11.46 10.21 -8.62
N VAL A 160 -10.31 10.77 -8.98
CA VAL A 160 -9.49 10.34 -10.10
C VAL A 160 -8.08 10.12 -9.57
N LEU A 161 -7.55 8.92 -9.81
CA LEU A 161 -6.18 8.55 -9.49
C LEU A 161 -5.39 8.47 -10.79
N PHE A 162 -4.32 9.26 -10.89
CA PHE A 162 -3.46 9.30 -12.05
C PHE A 162 -2.01 9.48 -11.61
N SER A 163 -1.06 9.20 -12.50
CA SER A 163 0.35 9.48 -12.29
C SER A 163 0.94 10.35 -13.38
N ILE A 164 2.00 11.07 -13.03
CA ILE A 164 2.81 11.89 -13.93
C ILE A 164 4.26 11.43 -13.81
N ASP A 165 4.85 11.02 -14.93
CA ASP A 165 6.24 10.61 -15.02
C ASP A 165 7.20 11.81 -15.17
N GLY A 166 8.51 11.58 -15.07
CA GLY A 166 9.50 12.64 -15.24
C GLY A 166 9.65 13.21 -16.66
N ARG A 167 8.99 12.64 -17.67
CA ARG A 167 8.84 13.20 -19.03
C ARG A 167 7.55 14.01 -19.18
N GLY A 168 6.67 14.01 -18.17
CA GLY A 168 5.36 14.65 -18.19
C GLY A 168 4.26 13.79 -18.82
N GLY A 169 4.51 12.50 -19.05
CA GLY A 169 3.48 11.54 -19.44
C GLY A 169 2.47 11.35 -18.31
N VAL A 170 1.19 11.29 -18.66
CA VAL A 170 0.09 11.14 -17.69
C VAL A 170 -0.60 9.80 -17.89
N THR A 171 -0.65 9.00 -16.84
CA THR A 171 -1.30 7.68 -16.84
C THR A 171 -2.51 7.70 -15.90
N LEU A 172 -3.68 7.32 -16.41
CA LEU A 172 -4.91 7.19 -15.61
C LEU A 172 -4.95 5.79 -14.96
N HIS A 173 -5.18 5.75 -13.65
CA HIS A 173 -5.29 4.51 -12.87
C HIS A 173 -6.72 4.24 -12.38
N HIS A 174 -7.43 5.28 -11.94
CA HIS A 174 -8.86 5.22 -11.58
C HIS A 174 -9.59 6.46 -12.07
N PRO A 175 -10.77 6.33 -12.71
CA PRO A 175 -11.42 5.09 -13.15
C PRO A 175 -10.60 4.31 -14.20
N GLN A 176 -10.96 3.05 -14.48
CA GLN A 176 -10.17 2.18 -15.36
C GLN A 176 -10.08 2.73 -16.80
N SER A 177 -11.10 3.48 -17.22
CA SER A 177 -11.12 4.24 -18.46
C SER A 177 -11.75 5.62 -18.23
N ALA A 178 -11.43 6.59 -19.10
CA ALA A 178 -11.83 7.98 -18.89
C ALA A 178 -13.36 8.22 -18.93
N GLY A 179 -14.14 7.30 -19.50
CA GLY A 179 -15.60 7.38 -19.59
C GLY A 179 -16.35 6.65 -18.47
N GLU A 180 -15.64 5.99 -17.56
CA GLU A 180 -16.23 5.24 -16.45
C GLU A 180 -16.52 6.13 -15.22
N SER A 181 -17.31 5.59 -14.29
CA SER A 181 -17.66 6.27 -13.05
C SER A 181 -16.43 6.53 -12.19
N SER A 182 -16.26 7.78 -11.77
CA SER A 182 -15.23 8.20 -10.80
C SER A 182 -15.62 7.96 -9.34
N GLU A 183 -16.72 7.23 -9.07
CA GLU A 183 -17.15 6.95 -7.70
C GLU A 183 -16.10 6.13 -6.94
N LEU A 184 -15.90 6.46 -5.66
CA LEU A 184 -14.90 5.84 -4.79
C LEU A 184 -15.57 5.06 -3.67
N ALA A 185 -14.98 3.93 -3.31
CA ALA A 185 -15.34 3.26 -2.07
C ALA A 185 -14.79 4.07 -0.87
N GLN A 186 -15.66 4.33 0.11
CA GLN A 186 -15.33 5.16 1.28
C GLN A 186 -14.92 4.32 2.49
N ASN A 187 -14.04 4.89 3.32
CA ASN A 187 -13.63 4.37 4.64
C ASN A 187 -13.07 2.94 4.64
N ARG A 188 -12.58 2.48 3.49
CA ARG A 188 -11.87 1.22 3.34
C ARG A 188 -10.71 1.42 2.36
N GLU A 189 -9.66 0.63 2.56
CA GLU A 189 -8.64 0.51 1.54
C GLU A 189 -9.23 -0.21 0.32
N THR A 190 -8.94 0.33 -0.86
CA THR A 190 -9.37 -0.21 -2.15
C THR A 190 -8.14 -0.41 -3.01
N CYS A 191 -7.78 -1.68 -3.21
CA CYS A 191 -6.76 -2.07 -4.17
C CYS A 191 -7.32 -1.98 -5.59
N LEU A 192 -6.56 -1.33 -6.48
CA LEU A 192 -6.86 -1.41 -7.91
C LEU A 192 -6.53 -2.81 -8.42
N ASN A 193 -7.36 -3.29 -9.35
CA ASN A 193 -7.26 -4.63 -9.93
C ASN A 193 -6.12 -4.80 -10.96
N ARG A 194 -5.34 -3.75 -11.20
CA ARG A 194 -4.25 -3.72 -12.18
C ARG A 194 -2.91 -3.53 -11.50
N ALA A 195 -1.96 -4.38 -11.88
CA ALA A 195 -0.55 -4.14 -11.64
C ALA A 195 0.02 -3.29 -12.77
N ASN A 196 0.94 -2.39 -12.44
CA ASN A 196 1.60 -1.48 -13.38
C ASN A 196 3.10 -1.72 -13.34
N GLU A 197 3.74 -1.75 -14.50
CA GLU A 197 5.19 -1.83 -14.62
C GLU A 197 5.75 -0.41 -14.77
N LEU A 198 6.81 -0.10 -14.01
CA LEU A 198 7.50 1.18 -14.15
C LEU A 198 8.32 1.23 -15.44
N ASP A 199 8.13 2.33 -16.16
CA ASP A 199 8.91 2.66 -17.33
C ASP A 199 10.29 3.22 -16.95
N ASP A 200 11.05 3.65 -17.96
CA ASP A 200 12.37 4.28 -17.78
C ASP A 200 12.33 5.81 -17.81
N ALA A 201 11.19 6.44 -17.53
CA ALA A 201 11.16 7.88 -17.39
C ALA A 201 12.06 8.31 -16.21
N PRO A 202 12.84 9.38 -16.38
CA PRO A 202 13.86 9.74 -15.41
C PRO A 202 13.23 10.37 -14.15
N ARG A 203 14.02 10.50 -13.09
CA ARG A 203 13.74 11.30 -11.88
C ARG A 203 12.61 10.79 -10.99
N TYR A 204 11.39 10.64 -11.49
CA TYR A 204 10.23 10.29 -10.65
C TYR A 204 9.04 9.71 -11.41
N GLU A 205 8.18 9.05 -10.64
CA GLU A 205 6.77 8.80 -10.94
C GLU A 205 5.96 9.42 -9.79
N LYS A 206 5.11 10.42 -10.05
CA LYS A 206 4.27 11.06 -9.03
C LYS A 206 2.81 10.67 -9.22
N PHE A 207 2.19 10.14 -8.18
CA PHE A 207 0.80 9.73 -8.15
C PHE A 207 -0.04 10.79 -7.43
N TYR A 208 -1.21 11.06 -7.98
CA TYR A 208 -2.16 12.05 -7.49
C TYR A 208 -3.53 11.41 -7.37
N LEU A 209 -4.13 11.51 -6.18
CA LEU A 209 -5.51 11.17 -5.92
C LEU A 209 -6.28 12.47 -5.70
N ALA A 210 -7.05 12.89 -6.71
CA ALA A 210 -7.92 14.05 -6.61
C ALA A 210 -9.32 13.59 -6.19
N VAL A 211 -9.83 14.15 -5.09
CA VAL A 211 -11.11 13.74 -4.49
C VAL A 211 -12.08 14.92 -4.40
N SER A 212 -13.34 14.68 -4.76
CA SER A 212 -14.41 15.68 -4.77
C SER A 212 -15.72 15.13 -4.20
N ALA A 213 -16.58 16.04 -3.72
CA ALA A 213 -17.97 15.74 -3.38
C ALA A 213 -18.87 15.63 -4.62
N LYS A 214 -18.48 16.22 -5.75
CA LYS A 214 -19.22 16.20 -7.01
C LYS A 214 -18.59 15.24 -8.00
N ALA A 215 -19.41 14.70 -8.91
CA ALA A 215 -18.93 13.82 -9.98
C ALA A 215 -17.81 14.49 -10.77
N MET A 216 -16.77 13.72 -11.06
CA MET A 216 -15.59 14.17 -11.79
C MET A 216 -15.53 13.47 -13.15
N ASP A 217 -15.33 14.25 -14.21
CA ASP A 217 -14.98 13.71 -15.52
C ASP A 217 -13.47 13.43 -15.57
N ALA A 218 -13.11 12.15 -15.67
CA ALA A 218 -11.72 11.72 -15.68
C ALA A 218 -10.98 12.21 -16.94
N ALA A 219 -11.67 12.36 -18.08
CA ALA A 219 -11.05 12.89 -19.30
C ALA A 219 -10.59 14.33 -19.11
N SER A 220 -11.44 15.18 -18.54
CA SER A 220 -11.10 16.55 -18.19
C SER A 220 -9.93 16.64 -17.21
N VAL A 221 -9.91 15.79 -16.17
CA VAL A 221 -8.80 15.76 -15.20
C VAL A 221 -7.47 15.40 -15.87
N VAL A 222 -7.46 14.40 -16.77
CA VAL A 222 -6.24 14.03 -17.51
C VAL A 222 -5.75 15.16 -18.40
N VAL A 223 -6.65 15.89 -19.08
CA VAL A 223 -6.28 17.06 -19.89
C VAL A 223 -5.65 18.15 -19.02
N VAL A 224 -6.24 18.43 -17.86
CA VAL A 224 -5.72 19.41 -16.89
C VAL A 224 -4.35 18.99 -16.36
N ALA A 225 -4.19 17.72 -15.99
CA ALA A 225 -2.92 17.16 -15.51
C ALA A 225 -1.82 17.24 -16.57
N LYS A 226 -2.13 16.96 -17.85
CA LYS A 226 -1.18 17.11 -18.96
C LYS A 226 -0.72 18.55 -19.14
N LYS A 227 -1.63 19.52 -19.04
CA LYS A 227 -1.27 20.95 -19.08
C LYS A 227 -0.39 21.34 -17.89
N ALA A 228 -0.71 20.86 -16.69
CA ALA A 228 0.11 21.10 -15.50
C ALA A 228 1.52 20.49 -15.62
N ALA A 229 1.64 19.29 -16.22
CA ALA A 229 2.91 18.62 -16.50
C ALA A 229 3.81 19.40 -17.49
N GLN A 230 3.21 20.19 -18.36
CA GLN A 230 3.91 21.03 -19.34
C GLN A 230 4.30 22.40 -18.77
N ASP A 231 3.70 22.83 -17.66
CA ASP A 231 4.05 24.10 -17.00
C ASP A 231 5.41 23.97 -16.31
N ARG A 232 6.46 24.51 -16.96
CA ARG A 232 7.83 24.53 -16.43
C ARG A 232 8.11 25.71 -15.49
N THR A 233 7.14 26.59 -15.25
CA THR A 233 7.34 27.78 -14.41
C THR A 233 7.22 27.50 -12.93
N ARG A 234 6.56 26.40 -12.55
CA ARG A 234 6.27 26.00 -11.17
C ARG A 234 6.64 24.55 -10.93
N ASP A 235 6.81 24.18 -9.66
CA ASP A 235 6.89 22.77 -9.29
C ASP A 235 5.59 22.05 -9.66
N ILE A 236 5.71 20.81 -10.15
CA ILE A 236 4.59 20.03 -10.68
C ILE A 236 3.48 19.83 -9.65
N ASP A 237 3.80 19.66 -8.36
CA ASP A 237 2.78 19.47 -7.33
C ASP A 237 1.95 20.75 -7.17
N THR A 238 2.62 21.90 -7.21
CA THR A 238 1.96 23.21 -7.15
C THR A 238 1.07 23.43 -8.38
N SER A 239 1.56 23.08 -9.58
CA SER A 239 0.80 23.19 -10.82
C SER A 239 -0.46 22.31 -10.81
N VAL A 240 -0.34 21.03 -10.40
CA VAL A 240 -1.47 20.10 -10.34
C VAL A 240 -2.49 20.50 -9.28
N ILE A 241 -2.03 20.84 -8.06
CA ILE A 241 -2.92 21.25 -6.96
C ILE A 241 -3.66 22.54 -7.32
N SER A 242 -2.97 23.51 -7.93
CA SER A 242 -3.59 24.75 -8.39
C SER A 242 -4.63 24.50 -9.49
N ALA A 243 -4.35 23.57 -10.41
CA ALA A 243 -5.25 23.28 -11.51
C ALA A 243 -6.48 22.46 -11.08
N LEU A 244 -6.37 21.71 -9.97
CA LEU A 244 -7.44 20.93 -9.36
C LEU A 244 -7.91 21.55 -8.03
N SER A 245 -7.97 22.89 -7.95
CA SER A 245 -8.27 23.64 -6.72
C SER A 245 -9.60 23.30 -6.05
N ASN A 246 -10.55 22.73 -6.81
CA ASN A 246 -11.86 22.30 -6.31
C ASN A 246 -11.84 20.87 -5.71
N CYS A 247 -10.67 20.23 -5.66
CA CYS A 247 -10.49 18.88 -5.16
C CYS A 247 -9.52 18.86 -3.98
N THR A 248 -9.69 17.89 -3.08
CA THR A 248 -8.64 17.51 -2.14
C THR A 248 -7.66 16.60 -2.88
N VAL A 249 -6.39 17.00 -2.97
CA VAL A 249 -5.35 16.25 -3.70
C VAL A 249 -4.38 15.61 -2.71
N THR A 250 -4.24 14.29 -2.79
CA THR A 250 -3.21 13.51 -2.08
C THR A 250 -2.12 13.09 -3.06
N THR A 251 -0.86 13.12 -2.64
CA THR A 251 0.31 12.82 -3.49
C THR A 251 1.16 11.68 -2.94
N PHE A 252 1.72 10.86 -3.83
CA PHE A 252 2.76 9.88 -3.51
C PHE A 252 3.83 9.91 -4.60
N THR A 253 5.11 9.89 -4.24
CA THR A 253 6.23 9.96 -5.19
C THR A 253 7.08 8.69 -5.12
N LEU A 254 7.39 8.12 -6.27
CA LEU A 254 8.52 7.20 -6.43
C LEU A 254 9.66 7.95 -7.12
N ARG A 255 10.88 7.74 -6.64
CA ARG A 255 12.09 8.29 -7.29
C ARG A 255 12.60 7.29 -8.31
N LYS A 256 12.98 7.78 -9.48
CA LYS A 256 13.61 7.03 -10.57
C LYS A 256 15.03 7.59 -10.80
N PRO A 257 15.95 6.78 -11.35
CA PRO A 257 17.28 7.26 -11.71
C PRO A 257 17.28 8.41 -12.71
#